data_AF-A0A4S8LGR3-F1
#
_entry.id   AF-A0A4S8LGR3-F1
#
_cell.length_a   1.000
_cell.length_b   1.000
_cell.length_c   1.000
_cell.angle_alpha   90.00
_cell.angle_beta   90.00
_cell.angle_gamma   90.00
#
_symmetry.space_group_name_H-M   'P 1'
#
loop_
_entity.id
_entity.type
_entity.pdbx_description
1 polymer ?
#
loop_
_entity_poly.entity_id
_entity_poly.type
_entity_poly.pdbx_seq_one_letter_code
_entity_poly.pdbx_strand_id
1 'polypeptide(L)'
;TQRMSGTKRPLIYQVIPLMDKINTMLEDFFDDTTKEDSIRFAIKAGVKILDKYYASTDDSLIYRAAMSIYEPKVENKYFERNKWPQVWVDAAKETL
;
A
#
# COMPACT_ATOMS: atom_id res chain seq x y z
N THR A 1 1.89 15.56 -5.49
CA THR A 1 0.75 15.21 -6.35
C THR A 1 1.10 15.09 -7.83
N GLN A 2 2.03 15.88 -8.38
CA GLN A 2 2.42 15.83 -9.82
C GLN A 2 3.11 14.52 -10.28
N ARG A 3 3.70 13.73 -9.36
CA ARG A 3 4.37 12.46 -9.67
C ARG A 3 3.45 11.34 -10.18
N MET A 4 2.20 11.29 -9.74
CA MET A 4 1.25 10.25 -10.17
C MET A 4 0.32 10.70 -11.30
N SER A 5 0.07 12.01 -11.41
CA SER A 5 -0.84 12.58 -12.40
C SER A 5 -0.17 12.96 -13.73
N GLY A 6 1.17 12.98 -13.81
CA GLY A 6 1.92 13.46 -14.97
C GLY A 6 2.40 12.39 -15.96
N THR A 7 2.15 11.11 -15.68
CA THR A 7 2.73 9.98 -16.40
C THR A 7 1.70 9.29 -17.29
N LYS A 8 2.05 9.10 -18.57
CA LYS A 8 1.23 8.38 -19.56
C LYS A 8 1.04 6.87 -19.29
N ARG A 9 1.64 6.34 -18.22
CA ARG A 9 1.60 4.92 -17.86
C ARG A 9 0.85 4.77 -16.54
N PRO A 10 -0.03 3.76 -16.40
CA PRO A 10 -0.69 3.48 -15.13
C PRO A 10 0.35 3.13 -14.07
N LEU A 11 0.52 4.00 -13.07
CA LEU A 11 1.40 3.80 -11.91
C LEU A 11 0.66 3.07 -10.78
N ILE A 12 -0.17 2.09 -11.13
CA ILE A 12 -1.04 1.36 -10.20
C ILE A 12 -0.21 0.68 -9.10
N TYR A 13 0.97 0.17 -9.45
CA TYR A 13 1.92 -0.43 -8.50
C TYR A 13 2.46 0.56 -7.45
N GLN A 14 2.40 1.88 -7.68
CA GLN A 14 2.87 2.88 -6.71
C GLN A 14 1.82 3.22 -5.65
N VAL A 15 0.57 2.81 -5.86
CA VAL A 15 -0.54 3.12 -4.96
C VAL A 15 -0.35 2.41 -3.62
N ILE A 16 -0.02 1.11 -3.61
CA ILE A 16 0.18 0.32 -2.38
C ILE A 16 1.36 0.87 -1.55
N PRO A 17 2.57 1.09 -2.11
CA PRO A 17 3.67 1.70 -1.36
C PRO A 17 3.37 3.12 -0.84
N LEU A 18 2.55 3.89 -1.56
CA LEU A 18 2.14 5.21 -1.09
C LEU A 18 1.19 5.07 0.11
N MET A 19 0.24 4.15 0.04
CA MET A 19 -0.66 3.84 1.15
C MET A 19 0.11 3.37 2.37
N ASP A 20 1.10 2.49 2.20
CA ASP A 20 1.95 2.01 3.31
C ASP A 20 2.65 3.18 4.01
N LYS A 21 3.18 4.13 3.23
CA LYS A 21 3.83 5.31 3.79
C LYS A 21 2.85 6.15 4.61
N ILE A 22 1.62 6.32 4.14
CA ILE A 22 0.60 7.06 4.90
C ILE A 22 0.20 6.28 6.15
N ASN A 23 0.06 4.95 6.04
CA ASN A 23 -0.30 4.10 7.17
C ASN A 23 0.76 4.15 8.27
N THR A 24 2.05 3.97 7.94
CA THR A 24 3.14 4.08 8.91
C THR A 24 3.14 5.46 9.60
N MET A 25 2.92 6.54 8.84
CA MET A 25 2.82 7.88 9.43
C MET A 25 1.64 8.00 10.39
N LEU A 26 0.49 7.37 10.10
CA LEU A 26 -0.68 7.42 10.98
C LEU A 26 -0.51 6.53 12.21
N GLU A 27 0.11 5.35 12.06
CA GLU A 27 0.45 4.44 13.15
C GLU A 27 1.37 5.10 14.18
N ASP A 28 2.37 5.86 13.73
CA ASP A 28 3.28 6.62 14.61
C ASP A 28 2.53 7.58 15.56
N PHE A 29 1.36 8.08 15.14
CA PHE A 29 0.54 9.00 15.93
C PHE A 29 -0.74 8.36 16.51
N PHE A 30 -1.00 7.08 16.22
CA PHE A 30 -2.25 6.41 16.59
C PHE A 30 -2.41 6.29 18.10
N ASP A 31 -1.32 5.94 18.80
CA ASP A 31 -1.24 5.79 20.25
C ASP A 31 -0.51 6.97 20.94
N ASP A 32 -0.23 8.05 20.21
CA ASP A 32 0.41 9.24 20.78
C ASP A 32 -0.60 10.03 21.65
N THR A 33 -0.58 9.75 22.95
CA THR A 33 -1.43 10.42 23.95
C THR A 33 -1.05 11.88 24.19
N THR A 34 0.07 12.36 23.61
CA THR A 34 0.46 13.77 23.71
C THR A 34 -0.34 14.67 22.76
N LYS A 35 -1.06 14.08 21.80
CA LYS A 35 -1.89 14.79 20.82
C LYS A 35 -3.32 15.00 21.31
N GLU A 36 -3.91 16.10 20.85
CA GLU A 36 -5.30 16.47 21.12
C GLU A 36 -6.27 15.37 20.66
N ASP A 37 -7.36 15.18 21.41
CA ASP A 37 -8.40 14.18 21.15
C ASP A 37 -8.97 14.27 19.72
N SER A 38 -9.10 15.48 19.19
CA SER A 38 -9.56 15.76 17.83
C SER A 38 -8.62 15.17 16.76
N ILE A 39 -7.30 15.30 16.96
CA ILE A 39 -6.26 14.77 16.09
C ILE A 39 -6.27 13.24 16.15
N ARG A 40 -6.38 12.64 17.36
CA ARG A 40 -6.45 11.18 17.51
C ARG A 40 -7.69 10.60 16.84
N PHE A 41 -8.83 11.28 16.92
CA PHE A 41 -10.05 10.86 16.23
C PHE A 41 -9.89 10.91 14.70
N ALA A 42 -9.26 11.97 14.17
CA ALA A 42 -8.98 12.08 12.75
C ALA A 42 -8.02 10.99 12.26
N ILE A 43 -6.98 10.65 13.04
CA ILE A 43 -6.05 9.55 12.74
C ILE A 43 -6.79 8.21 12.68
N LYS A 44 -7.62 7.90 13.68
CA LYS A 44 -8.43 6.67 13.71
C LYS A 44 -9.38 6.58 12.51
N ALA A 45 -9.99 7.70 12.11
CA ALA A 45 -10.81 7.75 10.91
C ALA A 45 -9.99 7.51 9.62
N GLY A 46 -8.78 8.08 9.55
CA GLY A 46 -7.84 7.88 8.44
C GLY A 46 -7.41 6.43 8.27
N VAL A 47 -7.02 5.76 9.38
CA VAL A 47 -6.68 4.33 9.38
C VAL A 47 -7.85 3.48 8.91
N LYS A 48 -9.06 3.73 9.41
CA LYS A 48 -10.28 2.99 8.97
C LYS A 48 -10.55 3.14 7.46
N ILE A 49 -10.27 4.30 6.89
CA ILE A 49 -10.39 4.51 5.45
C ILE A 49 -9.30 3.73 4.71
N LEU A 50 -8.06 3.76 5.19
CA LEU A 50 -6.96 2.98 4.59
C LEU A 50 -7.28 1.49 4.60
N ASP A 51 -7.77 0.92 5.71
CA ASP A 51 -8.17 -0.49 5.80
C ASP A 51 -9.16 -0.87 4.70
N LYS A 52 -10.15 0.00 4.44
CA LYS A 52 -11.12 -0.21 3.36
C LYS A 52 -10.46 -0.23 1.98
N TYR A 53 -9.48 0.66 1.76
CA TYR A 53 -8.75 0.70 0.49
C TYR A 53 -7.82 -0.51 0.34
N TYR A 54 -7.14 -0.97 1.39
CA TYR A 54 -6.36 -2.20 1.38
C TYR A 54 -7.21 -3.42 1.02
N ALA A 55 -8.38 -3.56 1.64
CA ALA A 55 -9.32 -4.63 1.29
C ALA A 55 -9.72 -4.59 -0.19
N SER A 56 -9.85 -3.40 -0.77
CA SER A 56 -10.19 -3.22 -2.19
C SER A 56 -9.02 -3.54 -3.12
N THR A 57 -7.79 -3.24 -2.72
CA THR A 57 -6.59 -3.56 -3.51
C THR A 57 -6.24 -5.04 -3.48
N ASP A 58 -6.47 -5.71 -2.35
CA ASP A 58 -6.22 -7.15 -2.19
C ASP A 58 -7.19 -7.99 -3.03
N ASP A 59 -8.46 -7.58 -3.11
CA ASP A 59 -9.46 -8.24 -3.95
C ASP A 59 -9.15 -8.05 -5.45
N SER A 60 -8.62 -6.89 -5.83
CA SER A 60 -8.32 -6.57 -7.22
C SER A 60 -7.11 -7.33 -7.79
N LEU A 61 -7.37 -8.20 -8.77
CA LEU A 61 -6.33 -8.89 -9.54
C LEU A 61 -5.37 -7.92 -10.24
N ILE A 62 -5.86 -6.75 -10.67
CA ILE A 62 -5.06 -5.74 -11.38
C ILE A 62 -3.98 -5.16 -10.46
N TYR A 63 -4.29 -4.88 -9.21
CA TYR A 63 -3.32 -4.35 -8.24
C TYR A 63 -2.26 -5.40 -7.89
N ARG A 64 -2.69 -6.64 -7.66
CA ARG A 64 -1.77 -7.77 -7.42
C ARG A 64 -0.83 -7.99 -8.60
N ALA A 65 -1.35 -8.07 -9.83
CA ALA A 65 -0.52 -8.23 -11.02
C ALA A 65 0.41 -7.02 -11.26
N ALA A 66 -0.08 -5.79 -11.07
CA ALA A 66 0.73 -4.59 -11.24
C ALA A 66 1.91 -4.53 -10.25
N MET A 67 1.67 -4.89 -8.99
CA MET A 67 2.71 -4.92 -7.96
C MET A 67 3.79 -5.93 -8.32
N SER A 68 3.38 -7.11 -8.78
CA SER A 68 4.32 -8.19 -9.07
C SER A 68 5.03 -8.09 -10.41
N ILE A 69 4.53 -7.30 -11.37
CA ILE A 69 5.26 -6.93 -12.59
C ILE A 69 6.28 -5.81 -12.30
N TYR A 70 6.06 -5.01 -11.26
CA TYR A 70 6.97 -3.94 -10.85
C TYR A 70 8.13 -4.42 -9.98
N GLU A 71 7.88 -5.32 -9.04
CA GLU A 71 8.88 -5.87 -8.12
C GLU A 71 10.09 -6.57 -8.77
N PRO A 72 10.06 -7.19 -9.97
CA PRO A 72 11.26 -7.77 -10.59
C PRO A 72 12.41 -6.77 -10.77
N LYS A 73 12.11 -5.46 -10.73
CA LYS A 73 13.09 -4.36 -10.80
C LYS A 73 13.50 -3.79 -9.44
N VAL A 74 12.72 -4.04 -8.39
CA VAL A 74 12.95 -3.56 -7.03
C VAL A 74 13.14 -4.82 -6.20
N GLU A 75 14.40 -5.21 -5.94
CA GLU A 75 14.79 -6.41 -5.17
C GLU A 75 13.66 -6.90 -4.27
N ASN A 76 13.21 -8.16 -4.41
CA ASN A 76 12.08 -8.88 -3.74
C ASN A 76 11.82 -8.62 -2.24
N LYS A 77 12.64 -7.77 -1.62
CA LYS A 77 12.56 -7.17 -0.31
C LYS A 77 11.21 -6.53 0.00
N TYR A 78 10.42 -6.00 -0.94
CA TYR A 78 9.13 -5.41 -0.54
C TYR A 78 8.11 -6.49 -0.18
N PHE A 79 7.97 -7.55 -0.99
CA PHE A 79 7.08 -8.67 -0.65
C PHE A 79 7.53 -9.41 0.62
N GLU A 80 8.84 -9.62 0.78
CA GLU A 80 9.40 -10.24 1.98
C GLU A 80 9.20 -9.37 3.23
N ARG A 81 9.44 -8.05 3.12
CA ARG A 81 9.28 -7.10 4.24
C ARG A 81 7.83 -6.99 4.69
N ASN A 82 6.89 -7.02 3.74
CA ASN A 82 5.46 -6.91 4.03
C ASN A 82 4.77 -8.26 4.24
N LYS A 83 5.52 -9.37 4.23
CA LYS A 83 5.04 -10.74 4.49
C LYS A 83 3.85 -11.15 3.61
N TRP A 84 3.89 -10.79 2.34
CA TRP A 84 2.81 -11.13 1.41
C TRP A 84 2.70 -12.65 1.22
N PRO A 85 1.49 -13.20 1.00
CA PRO A 85 1.30 -14.62 0.73
C PRO A 85 2.13 -15.10 -0.46
N GLN A 86 2.87 -16.19 -0.28
CA GLN A 86 3.75 -16.75 -1.32
C GLN A 86 2.99 -17.08 -2.61
N VAL A 87 1.72 -17.51 -2.49
CA VAL A 87 0.82 -17.76 -3.62
C VAL A 87 0.63 -16.55 -4.53
N TRP A 88 0.74 -15.31 -4.03
CA TRP A 88 0.64 -14.10 -4.84
C TRP A 88 1.94 -13.79 -5.57
N VAL A 89 3.08 -14.12 -4.95
CA VAL A 89 4.40 -14.02 -5.57
C VAL A 89 4.54 -15.04 -6.69
N ASP A 90 4.04 -16.26 -6.46
CA ASP A 90 4.12 -17.36 -7.42
C ASP A 90 3.16 -17.16 -8.60
N ALA A 91 1.91 -16.78 -8.34
CA ALA A 91 0.94 -16.44 -9.40
C ALA A 91 1.48 -15.36 -10.34
N ALA A 92 2.22 -14.41 -9.80
CA ALA A 92 2.84 -13.37 -10.61
C ALA A 92 4.04 -13.81 -11.43
N LYS A 93 4.85 -14.73 -10.90
CA LYS A 93 5.94 -15.35 -11.67
C LYS A 93 5.39 -16.17 -12.83
N GLU A 94 4.21 -16.79 -12.67
CA GLU A 94 3.52 -17.53 -13.73
C GLU A 94 2.87 -16.63 -14.80
N THR A 95 2.63 -15.34 -14.51
CA THR A 95 2.04 -14.41 -15.49
C THR A 95 3.08 -13.74 -16.41
N LEU A 96 4.37 -14.06 -16.23
CA LEU A 96 5.51 -13.62 -17.05
C LEU A 96 5.89 -14.69 -18.08
#